data_AF-A0A4Q0I8C0-F1
#
_entry.id   AF-A0A4Q0I8C0-F1
#
_cell.length_a   1.000
_cell.length_b   1.000
_cell.length_c   1.000
_cell.angle_alpha   90.00
_cell.angle_beta   90.00
_cell.angle_gamma   90.00
#
_symmetry.space_group_name_H-M   'P 1'
#
loop_
_entity.id
_entity.type
_entity.pdbx_description
1 polymer ?
#
loop_
_entity_poly.entity_id
_entity_poly.type
_entity_poly.pdbx_seq_one_letter_code
_entity_poly.pdbx_strand_id
1 'polypeptide(L)'
;MELEALKYIKANDRIAIANVTKNNFMGIELLLKQLNFPVELIGGWNKEETLIKDNAFCEYTGKITLKKDMHTFLNSLLESEYPDTIIFPPQSEKILDDIELILEINFTGKIKTIIIIRGYKANLSLEEMKKIAVLSRKNNINIAVGDIKNTGYSIGYLLDSVENMPWTVNELDPDLAEYINKNNLNQGTFLDLGTGAGTQAVELAKLGFTVTATDLVKYAFENTAAKVNNVDFIEDNILDTRLNKKFDYIFDRGCLHALGKENYETYVRQVKKILKDDGILLLKYATNDNKHLTKDVLKYYYSEDELYDFINSNFIIDEIKTTFYQQNSDYTPMKAIFAVLRIG
;
A
#
# COMPACT_ATOMS: atom_id res chain seq x y z
N MET A 1 12.51 1.31 3.12
CA MET A 1 11.95 1.40 4.49
C MET A 1 12.01 0.02 5.09
N GLU A 2 12.32 -0.11 6.38
CA GLU A 2 12.35 -1.41 7.06
C GLU A 2 11.41 -1.34 8.25
N LEU A 3 10.57 -2.35 8.42
CA LEU A 3 9.66 -2.43 9.55
C LEU A 3 10.47 -2.83 10.80
N GLU A 4 10.79 -1.87 11.68
CA GLU A 4 11.64 -2.11 12.86
C GLU A 4 11.19 -3.30 13.73
N ALA A 5 9.88 -3.61 13.74
CA ALA A 5 9.35 -4.74 14.48
C ALA A 5 9.93 -6.09 14.04
N LEU A 6 10.45 -6.20 12.82
CA LEU A 6 11.05 -7.44 12.31
C LEU A 6 12.39 -7.79 12.97
N LYS A 7 13.08 -6.84 13.64
CA LYS A 7 14.37 -7.10 14.31
C LYS A 7 14.31 -8.16 15.43
N TYR A 8 13.10 -8.46 15.90
CA TYR A 8 12.85 -9.47 16.92
C TYR A 8 12.76 -10.88 16.37
N ILE A 9 12.56 -11.04 15.05
CA ILE A 9 12.60 -12.33 14.36
C ILE A 9 14.04 -12.83 14.30
N LYS A 10 14.24 -14.14 14.48
CA LYS A 10 15.55 -14.80 14.38
C LYS A 10 15.62 -15.78 13.20
N ALA A 11 16.84 -16.14 12.85
CA ALA A 11 17.09 -17.13 11.80
C ALA A 11 16.47 -18.48 12.18
N ASN A 12 15.72 -19.04 11.24
CA ASN A 12 14.95 -20.28 11.37
C ASN A 12 13.74 -20.21 12.32
N ASP A 13 13.27 -19.00 12.68
CA ASP A 13 11.99 -18.86 13.37
C ASP A 13 10.87 -19.50 12.55
N ARG A 14 9.99 -20.24 13.24
CA ARG A 14 8.69 -20.63 12.70
C ARG A 14 7.68 -19.52 12.92
N ILE A 15 7.10 -19.05 11.82
CA ILE A 15 6.18 -17.93 11.77
C ILE A 15 4.75 -18.46 11.59
N ALA A 16 3.86 -18.07 12.50
CA ALA A 16 2.43 -18.19 12.29
C ALA A 16 1.79 -16.82 12.04
N ILE A 17 0.76 -16.77 11.21
CA ILE A 17 0.02 -15.54 10.87
C ILE A 17 -1.40 -15.63 11.46
N ALA A 18 -1.83 -14.58 12.15
CA ALA A 18 -3.21 -14.44 12.60
C ALA A 18 -4.10 -13.87 11.49
N ASN A 19 -5.39 -14.21 11.50
CA ASN A 19 -6.41 -13.71 10.56
C ASN A 19 -5.98 -13.85 9.08
N VAL A 20 -5.45 -15.02 8.71
CA VAL A 20 -4.86 -15.25 7.38
C VAL A 20 -5.88 -15.05 6.26
N THR A 21 -5.53 -14.19 5.31
CA THR A 21 -6.18 -14.08 4.01
C THR A 21 -5.14 -14.33 2.93
N LYS A 22 -5.58 -14.57 1.69
CA LYS A 22 -4.66 -14.71 0.56
C LYS A 22 -3.70 -13.52 0.45
N ASN A 23 -4.24 -12.32 0.58
CA ASN A 23 -3.50 -11.09 0.35
C ASN A 23 -2.54 -10.80 1.50
N ASN A 24 -3.01 -10.90 2.76
CA ASN A 24 -2.12 -10.64 3.87
C ASN A 24 -1.03 -11.70 3.99
N PHE A 25 -1.28 -12.96 3.59
CA PHE A 25 -0.26 -13.99 3.50
C PHE A 25 0.84 -13.60 2.51
N MET A 26 0.47 -13.18 1.29
CA MET A 26 1.43 -12.69 0.29
C MET A 26 2.18 -11.44 0.78
N GLY A 27 1.48 -10.51 1.44
CA GLY A 27 2.09 -9.31 2.02
C GLY A 27 3.12 -9.64 3.10
N ILE A 28 2.80 -10.58 4.01
CA ILE A 28 3.74 -11.05 5.03
C ILE A 28 4.89 -11.83 4.40
N GLU A 29 4.66 -12.64 3.37
CA GLU A 29 5.74 -13.35 2.68
C GLU A 29 6.74 -12.37 2.04
N LEU A 30 6.24 -11.33 1.36
CA LEU A 30 7.08 -10.26 0.80
C LEU A 30 7.82 -9.48 1.89
N LEU A 31 7.16 -9.24 3.03
CA LEU A 31 7.77 -8.57 4.18
C LEU A 31 8.92 -9.42 4.77
N LEU A 32 8.71 -10.72 4.94
CA LEU A 32 9.72 -11.64 5.48
C LEU A 32 10.90 -11.85 4.51
N LYS A 33 10.67 -11.76 3.19
CA LYS A 33 11.74 -11.77 2.17
C LYS A 33 12.73 -10.61 2.30
N GLN A 34 12.41 -9.56 3.06
CA GLN A 34 13.33 -8.47 3.36
C GLN A 34 14.38 -8.84 4.42
N LEU A 35 14.17 -9.95 5.15
CA LEU A 35 15.13 -10.44 6.12
C LEU A 35 16.34 -11.06 5.41
N ASN A 36 17.53 -10.78 5.93
CA ASN A 36 18.80 -11.32 5.40
C ASN A 36 19.10 -12.76 5.89
N PHE A 37 18.10 -13.48 6.39
CA PHE A 37 18.22 -14.83 6.92
C PHE A 37 16.91 -15.61 6.71
N PRO A 38 16.96 -16.96 6.63
CA PRO A 38 15.77 -17.76 6.40
C PRO A 38 14.84 -17.78 7.61
N VAL A 39 13.54 -17.88 7.34
CA VAL A 39 12.46 -18.14 8.30
C VAL A 39 11.50 -19.15 7.68
N GLU A 40 10.73 -19.85 8.51
CA GLU A 40 9.77 -20.86 8.04
C GLU A 40 8.34 -20.37 8.30
N LEU A 41 7.56 -20.19 7.25
CA LEU A 41 6.14 -19.84 7.38
C LEU A 41 5.31 -21.12 7.50
N ILE A 42 4.81 -21.42 8.70
CA ILE A 42 4.17 -22.71 9.02
C ILE A 42 2.64 -22.70 8.88
N GLY A 43 2.03 -21.51 8.82
CA GLY A 43 0.59 -21.35 8.61
C GLY A 43 -0.05 -20.35 9.54
N GLY A 44 -1.30 -20.60 9.93
CA GLY A 44 -2.07 -19.66 10.73
C GLY A 44 -3.54 -20.00 10.87
N TRP A 45 -4.32 -19.00 11.25
CA TRP A 45 -5.76 -19.15 11.44
C TRP A 45 -6.56 -17.96 10.92
N ASN A 46 -7.84 -18.17 10.64
CA ASN A 46 -8.81 -17.11 10.37
C ASN A 46 -10.20 -17.50 10.91
N LYS A 47 -10.82 -16.60 11.69
CA LYS A 47 -12.15 -16.78 12.28
C LYS A 47 -13.26 -16.84 11.23
N GLU A 48 -13.07 -16.23 10.06
CA GLU A 48 -14.01 -16.28 8.95
C GLU A 48 -13.74 -17.54 8.08
N GLU A 49 -14.60 -18.55 8.21
CA GLU A 49 -14.48 -19.85 7.50
C GLU A 49 -14.48 -19.73 5.96
N THR A 50 -14.87 -18.59 5.40
CA THR A 50 -15.07 -18.36 3.96
C THR A 50 -13.79 -18.46 3.14
N LEU A 51 -12.61 -18.23 3.74
CA LEU A 51 -11.31 -18.28 3.03
C LEU A 51 -10.61 -19.65 3.11
N ILE A 52 -10.96 -20.49 4.09
CA ILE A 52 -10.38 -21.84 4.27
C ILE A 52 -10.83 -22.80 3.13
N LYS A 53 -11.85 -22.40 2.36
CA LYS A 53 -12.42 -23.16 1.24
C LYS A 53 -11.99 -22.66 -0.14
N ASP A 54 -11.13 -21.63 -0.23
CA ASP A 54 -10.59 -21.19 -1.50
C ASP A 54 -9.49 -22.16 -1.95
N ASN A 55 -9.89 -23.19 -2.72
CA ASN A 55 -8.99 -24.23 -3.21
C ASN A 55 -7.76 -23.65 -3.93
N ALA A 56 -7.87 -22.48 -4.58
CA ALA A 56 -6.74 -21.85 -5.25
C ALA A 56 -5.71 -21.28 -4.25
N PHE A 57 -6.14 -20.84 -3.07
CA PHE A 57 -5.23 -20.41 -2.00
C PHE A 57 -4.59 -21.60 -1.27
N CYS A 58 -5.35 -22.69 -1.04
CA CYS A 58 -4.80 -23.93 -0.49
C CYS A 58 -3.77 -24.58 -1.45
N GLU A 59 -4.04 -24.58 -2.76
CA GLU A 59 -3.08 -25.04 -3.78
C GLU A 59 -1.85 -24.14 -3.87
N TYR A 60 -2.03 -22.81 -3.81
CA TYR A 60 -0.92 -21.84 -3.81
C TYR A 60 0.00 -22.01 -2.59
N THR A 61 -0.59 -22.27 -1.42
CA THR A 61 0.18 -22.36 -0.18
C THR A 61 0.72 -23.74 0.13
N GLY A 62 0.14 -24.82 -0.45
CA GLY A 62 0.67 -26.19 -0.68
C GLY A 62 1.35 -26.96 0.47
N LYS A 63 1.66 -26.32 1.59
CA LYS A 63 2.60 -26.74 2.64
C LYS A 63 2.32 -26.12 4.01
N ILE A 64 1.42 -25.13 4.11
CA ILE A 64 1.13 -24.46 5.39
C ILE A 64 -0.16 -25.01 6.03
N THR A 65 -0.24 -24.95 7.35
CA THR A 65 -1.43 -25.38 8.09
C THR A 65 -2.38 -24.20 8.31
N LEU A 66 -3.61 -24.26 7.79
CA LEU A 66 -4.64 -23.26 8.04
C LEU A 66 -5.78 -23.85 8.87
N LYS A 67 -6.20 -23.17 9.93
CA LYS A 67 -7.36 -23.56 10.75
C LYS A 67 -8.33 -22.39 10.97
N LYS A 68 -9.53 -22.73 11.44
CA LYS A 68 -10.61 -21.77 11.74
C LYS A 68 -10.34 -20.87 12.96
N ASP A 69 -9.44 -21.29 13.85
CA ASP A 69 -9.11 -20.55 15.05
C ASP A 69 -7.73 -20.94 15.57
N MET A 70 -7.17 -20.07 16.41
CA MET A 70 -5.83 -20.22 16.96
C MET A 70 -5.66 -21.48 17.81
N HIS A 71 -6.67 -21.84 18.60
CA HIS A 71 -6.59 -23.00 19.49
C HIS A 71 -6.55 -24.30 18.67
N THR A 72 -7.40 -24.40 17.65
CA THR A 72 -7.38 -25.51 16.68
C THR A 72 -6.08 -25.55 15.88
N PHE A 73 -5.50 -24.40 15.53
CA PHE A 73 -4.20 -24.31 14.86
C PHE A 73 -3.08 -24.87 15.73
N LEU A 74 -2.88 -24.31 16.93
CA LEU A 74 -1.78 -24.71 17.81
C LEU A 74 -1.90 -26.17 18.25
N ASN A 75 -3.10 -26.66 18.54
CA ASN A 75 -3.32 -28.07 18.92
C ASN A 75 -3.15 -29.07 17.76
N SER A 76 -3.10 -28.58 16.51
CA SER A 76 -2.83 -29.45 15.36
C SER A 76 -1.35 -29.67 15.07
N LEU A 77 -0.47 -28.91 15.73
CA LEU A 77 0.97 -28.97 15.56
C LEU A 77 1.61 -29.90 16.58
N LEU A 78 2.68 -30.59 16.18
CA LEU A 78 3.56 -31.23 17.15
C LEU A 78 4.28 -30.17 17.97
N GLU A 79 4.71 -30.51 19.18
CA GLU A 79 5.43 -29.56 20.03
C GLU A 79 6.69 -29.01 19.33
N SER A 80 7.37 -29.82 18.51
CA SER A 80 8.54 -29.42 17.70
C SER A 80 8.22 -28.46 16.56
N GLU A 81 6.94 -28.31 16.21
CA GLU A 81 6.45 -27.49 15.09
C GLU A 81 5.79 -26.19 15.55
N TYR A 82 5.74 -25.95 16.86
CA TYR A 82 5.17 -24.72 17.41
C TYR A 82 5.86 -23.46 16.84
N PRO A 83 5.10 -22.37 16.60
CA PRO A 83 5.67 -21.12 16.15
C PRO A 83 6.55 -20.48 17.24
N ASP A 84 7.68 -19.92 16.81
CA ASP A 84 8.51 -19.04 17.63
C ASP A 84 7.95 -17.61 17.62
N THR A 85 7.37 -17.22 16.47
CA THR A 85 6.87 -15.87 16.22
C THR A 85 5.44 -15.91 15.66
N ILE A 86 4.55 -15.08 16.21
CA ILE A 86 3.21 -14.85 15.68
C ILE A 86 3.11 -13.44 15.12
N ILE A 87 2.61 -13.29 13.89
CA ILE A 87 2.38 -11.99 13.26
C ILE A 87 0.87 -11.72 13.15
N PHE A 88 0.45 -10.56 13.65
CA PHE A 88 -0.90 -10.01 13.52
C PHE A 88 -0.93 -8.92 12.45
N PRO A 89 -1.59 -9.16 11.31
CA PRO A 89 -1.89 -8.12 10.33
C PRO A 89 -2.89 -7.08 10.88
N PRO A 90 -3.05 -5.92 10.20
CA PRO A 90 -3.90 -4.80 10.60
C PRO A 90 -5.35 -5.09 11.02
N GLN A 91 -5.93 -6.20 10.57
CA GLN A 91 -7.37 -6.51 10.69
C GLN A 91 -7.80 -7.04 12.08
N SER A 92 -6.95 -6.91 13.11
CA SER A 92 -7.20 -7.53 14.41
C SER A 92 -7.98 -6.62 15.35
N GLU A 93 -9.32 -6.75 15.39
CA GLU A 93 -10.22 -5.90 16.19
C GLU A 93 -10.07 -6.07 17.72
N LYS A 94 -9.57 -7.21 18.18
CA LYS A 94 -9.43 -7.57 19.61
C LYS A 94 -8.03 -8.06 19.95
N ILE A 95 -7.04 -7.29 19.52
CA ILE A 95 -5.64 -7.68 19.63
C ILE A 95 -5.19 -7.98 21.07
N LEU A 96 -5.71 -7.27 22.08
CA LEU A 96 -5.39 -7.56 23.48
C LEU A 96 -5.92 -8.94 23.91
N ASP A 97 -7.19 -9.24 23.61
CA ASP A 97 -7.81 -10.53 23.94
C ASP A 97 -7.07 -11.68 23.23
N ASP A 98 -6.70 -11.50 21.96
CA ASP A 98 -5.96 -12.50 21.20
C ASP A 98 -4.54 -12.70 21.79
N ILE A 99 -3.86 -11.65 22.25
CA ILE A 99 -2.57 -11.75 22.94
C ILE A 99 -2.72 -12.46 24.28
N GLU A 100 -3.70 -12.09 25.11
CA GLU A 100 -3.93 -12.73 26.40
C GLU A 100 -4.18 -14.23 26.23
N LEU A 101 -4.99 -14.61 25.24
CA LEU A 101 -5.23 -16.01 24.89
C LEU A 101 -3.95 -16.73 24.44
N ILE A 102 -3.09 -16.10 23.63
CA ILE A 102 -1.77 -16.66 23.27
C ILE A 102 -0.94 -16.92 24.53
N LEU A 103 -0.91 -15.98 25.46
CA LEU A 103 -0.09 -16.09 26.67
C LEU A 103 -0.61 -17.16 27.62
N GLU A 104 -1.93 -17.35 27.69
CA GLU A 104 -2.54 -18.46 28.43
C GLU A 104 -2.18 -19.82 27.83
N ILE A 105 -2.21 -19.97 26.50
CA ILE A 105 -1.97 -21.26 25.83
C ILE A 105 -0.49 -21.55 25.51
N ASN A 106 0.41 -20.57 25.65
CA ASN A 106 1.85 -20.72 25.46
C ASN A 106 2.51 -21.49 26.62
N PHE A 107 1.88 -22.58 27.08
CA PHE A 107 2.36 -23.43 28.17
C PHE A 107 3.75 -24.02 27.89
N THR A 108 4.11 -24.20 26.62
CA THR A 108 5.42 -24.70 26.18
C THR A 108 6.53 -23.63 26.27
N GLY A 109 6.14 -22.36 26.41
CA GLY A 109 7.05 -21.21 26.38
C GLY A 109 7.78 -21.04 25.04
N LYS A 110 7.33 -21.68 23.96
CA LYS A 110 8.01 -21.66 22.65
C LYS A 110 7.77 -20.36 21.89
N ILE A 111 6.60 -19.75 22.03
CA ILE A 111 6.34 -18.46 21.38
C ILE A 111 7.17 -17.40 22.12
N LYS A 112 8.15 -16.81 21.43
CA LYS A 112 9.09 -15.81 21.93
C LYS A 112 8.77 -14.40 21.47
N THR A 113 8.06 -14.28 20.35
CA THR A 113 7.80 -13.00 19.72
C THR A 113 6.36 -12.91 19.20
N ILE A 114 5.72 -11.76 19.42
CA ILE A 114 4.47 -11.36 18.79
C ILE A 114 4.74 -10.04 18.07
N ILE A 115 4.41 -9.99 16.78
CA ILE A 115 4.52 -8.78 15.96
C ILE A 115 3.12 -8.33 15.60
N ILE A 116 2.81 -7.07 15.88
CA ILE A 116 1.53 -6.44 15.56
C ILE A 116 1.80 -5.40 14.48
N ILE A 117 1.21 -5.57 13.30
CA ILE A 117 1.29 -4.59 12.22
C ILE A 117 0.03 -3.73 12.27
N ARG A 118 0.20 -2.43 12.51
CA ARG A 118 -0.91 -1.47 12.50
C ARG A 118 -1.22 -1.03 11.08
N GLY A 119 -2.50 -1.00 10.73
CA GLY A 119 -3.01 -0.49 9.46
C GLY A 119 -2.99 1.03 9.35
N TYR A 120 -3.47 1.56 8.23
CA TYR A 120 -3.52 3.00 7.97
C TYR A 120 -4.55 3.72 8.85
N LYS A 121 -5.67 3.05 9.17
CA LYS A 121 -6.71 3.55 10.08
C LYS A 121 -6.70 2.88 11.46
N ALA A 122 -6.06 1.73 11.59
CA ALA A 122 -6.01 0.98 12.84
C ALA A 122 -4.95 1.55 13.80
N ASN A 123 -5.39 2.23 14.85
CA ASN A 123 -4.51 2.77 15.88
C ASN A 123 -4.68 2.01 17.20
N LEU A 124 -3.55 1.64 17.82
CA LEU A 124 -3.54 1.24 19.23
C LEU A 124 -3.54 2.50 20.09
N SER A 125 -4.48 2.58 21.03
CA SER A 125 -4.49 3.62 22.04
C SER A 125 -3.25 3.54 22.93
N LEU A 126 -2.92 4.67 23.58
CA LEU A 126 -1.83 4.70 24.56
C LEU A 126 -2.05 3.71 25.71
N GLU A 127 -3.31 3.45 26.08
CA GLU A 127 -3.65 2.47 27.11
C GLU A 127 -3.38 1.04 26.65
N GLU A 128 -3.76 0.67 25.43
CA GLU A 128 -3.46 -0.65 24.85
C GLU A 128 -1.96 -0.87 24.73
N MET A 129 -1.21 0.12 24.25
CA MET A 129 0.25 0.03 24.17
C MET A 129 0.89 -0.18 25.55
N LYS A 130 0.38 0.47 26.59
CA LYS A 130 0.84 0.25 27.98
C LYS A 130 0.53 -1.16 28.46
N LYS A 131 -0.68 -1.68 28.18
CA LYS A 131 -1.08 -3.05 28.53
C LYS A 131 -0.18 -4.07 27.83
N ILE A 132 0.05 -3.91 26.52
CA ILE A 132 0.96 -4.75 25.73
C ILE A 132 2.37 -4.77 26.34
N ALA A 133 2.91 -3.60 26.72
CA ALA A 133 4.23 -3.53 27.34
C ALA A 133 4.30 -4.24 28.71
N VAL A 134 3.21 -4.23 29.48
CA VAL A 134 3.11 -4.99 30.75
C VAL A 134 3.07 -6.49 30.47
N LEU A 135 2.23 -6.94 29.53
CA LEU A 135 2.10 -8.34 29.13
C LEU A 135 3.43 -8.90 28.62
N SER A 136 4.13 -8.14 27.77
CA SER A 136 5.46 -8.49 27.25
C SER A 136 6.46 -8.77 28.38
N ARG A 137 6.59 -7.84 29.34
CA ARG A 137 7.52 -7.99 30.48
C ARG A 137 7.15 -9.14 31.42
N LYS A 138 5.86 -9.26 31.77
CA LYS A 138 5.38 -10.26 32.73
C LYS A 138 5.61 -11.69 32.24
N ASN A 139 5.50 -11.91 30.94
CA ASN A 139 5.57 -13.24 30.33
C ASN A 139 6.90 -13.53 29.62
N ASN A 140 7.88 -12.61 29.72
CA ASN A 140 9.19 -12.73 29.07
C ASN A 140 9.09 -13.03 27.56
N ILE A 141 8.22 -12.30 26.88
CA ILE A 141 7.94 -12.41 25.44
C ILE A 141 8.12 -11.05 24.77
N ASN A 142 8.71 -11.00 23.58
CA ASN A 142 8.85 -9.76 22.83
C ASN A 142 7.54 -9.44 22.12
N ILE A 143 6.85 -8.37 22.50
CA ILE A 143 5.69 -7.89 21.74
C ILE A 143 6.08 -6.59 21.06
N ALA A 144 6.20 -6.62 19.74
CA ALA A 144 6.65 -5.51 18.92
C ALA A 144 5.49 -4.97 18.07
N VAL A 145 5.39 -3.66 17.97
CA VAL A 145 4.37 -2.99 17.16
C VAL A 145 5.07 -2.29 15.99
N GLY A 146 4.65 -2.63 14.78
CA GLY A 146 5.09 -2.01 13.53
C GLY A 146 3.97 -1.20 12.88
N ASP A 147 4.35 -0.27 12.00
CA ASP A 147 3.42 0.54 11.22
C ASP A 147 3.50 0.16 9.74
N ILE A 148 2.35 -0.16 9.14
CA ILE A 148 2.26 -0.55 7.73
C ILE A 148 2.87 0.50 6.79
N LYS A 149 2.85 1.78 7.18
CA LYS A 149 3.45 2.89 6.41
C LYS A 149 4.93 2.68 6.13
N ASN A 150 5.61 1.87 6.94
CA ASN A 150 7.04 1.57 6.79
C ASN A 150 7.33 0.32 5.93
N THR A 151 6.30 -0.30 5.35
CA THR A 151 6.45 -1.53 4.54
C THR A 151 6.55 -1.27 3.03
N GLY A 152 6.18 -0.07 2.58
CA GLY A 152 6.09 0.30 1.16
C GLY A 152 4.71 -0.01 0.57
N TYR A 153 4.39 0.58 -0.58
CA TYR A 153 3.03 0.53 -1.14
C TYR A 153 2.56 -0.88 -1.50
N SER A 154 3.42 -1.71 -2.08
CA SER A 154 3.05 -3.08 -2.49
C SER A 154 2.65 -3.96 -1.31
N ILE A 155 3.42 -3.94 -0.22
CA ILE A 155 3.07 -4.66 1.00
C ILE A 155 1.88 -3.98 1.69
N GLY A 156 1.84 -2.64 1.69
CA GLY A 156 0.73 -1.86 2.22
C GLY A 156 -0.62 -2.27 1.65
N TYR A 157 -0.73 -2.30 0.32
CA TYR A 157 -1.92 -2.77 -0.38
C TYR A 157 -2.28 -4.21 -0.03
N LEU A 158 -1.31 -5.12 0.11
CA LEU A 158 -1.60 -6.52 0.45
C LEU A 158 -2.03 -6.73 1.91
N LEU A 159 -1.60 -5.87 2.83
CA LEU A 159 -1.83 -6.02 4.27
C LEU A 159 -3.07 -5.26 4.81
N ASP A 160 -3.54 -4.23 4.12
CA ASP A 160 -4.70 -3.43 4.57
C ASP A 160 -5.69 -3.18 3.42
N SER A 161 -6.92 -2.83 3.77
CA SER A 161 -7.99 -2.58 2.81
C SER A 161 -7.71 -1.31 2.02
N VAL A 162 -8.02 -1.31 0.71
CA VAL A 162 -7.83 -0.16 -0.19
C VAL A 162 -8.59 1.07 0.33
N GLU A 163 -9.74 0.86 0.96
CA GLU A 163 -10.60 1.89 1.56
C GLU A 163 -10.01 2.53 2.83
N ASN A 164 -8.95 1.94 3.40
CA ASN A 164 -8.23 2.49 4.53
C ASN A 164 -7.04 3.36 4.10
N MET A 165 -6.63 3.30 2.83
CA MET A 165 -5.48 4.04 2.34
C MET A 165 -5.77 5.56 2.37
N PRO A 166 -4.87 6.39 2.92
CA PRO A 166 -5.08 7.84 3.01
C PRO A 166 -5.29 8.54 1.67
N TRP A 167 -4.77 7.99 0.58
CA TRP A 167 -4.91 8.55 -0.77
C TRP A 167 -6.17 8.06 -1.53
N THR A 168 -6.87 7.04 -1.03
CA THR A 168 -8.12 6.55 -1.62
C THR A 168 -9.25 7.52 -1.33
N VAL A 169 -9.69 8.25 -2.35
CA VAL A 169 -10.84 9.17 -2.30
C VAL A 169 -11.96 8.63 -3.17
N ASN A 170 -13.19 9.13 -3.00
CA ASN A 170 -14.38 8.64 -3.71
C ASN A 170 -14.85 9.59 -4.83
N GLU A 171 -14.13 10.68 -5.08
CA GLU A 171 -14.47 11.71 -6.05
C GLU A 171 -13.28 12.06 -6.94
N LEU A 172 -13.56 12.71 -8.08
CA LEU A 172 -12.54 13.24 -8.96
C LEU A 172 -11.75 14.33 -8.22
N ASP A 173 -10.44 14.37 -8.42
CA ASP A 173 -9.60 15.39 -7.81
C ASP A 173 -10.07 16.79 -8.26
N PRO A 174 -10.26 17.74 -7.33
CA PRO A 174 -10.88 19.02 -7.63
C PRO A 174 -10.02 19.86 -8.59
N ASP A 175 -8.70 19.72 -8.56
CA ASP A 175 -7.83 20.45 -9.49
C ASP A 175 -7.96 19.92 -10.92
N LEU A 176 -8.12 18.60 -11.06
CA LEU A 176 -8.41 17.96 -12.35
C LEU A 176 -9.81 18.34 -12.85
N ALA A 177 -10.81 18.32 -11.97
CA ALA A 177 -12.18 18.73 -12.30
C ALA A 177 -12.24 20.20 -12.76
N GLU A 178 -11.54 21.09 -12.05
CA GLU A 178 -11.42 22.51 -12.43
C GLU A 178 -10.78 22.66 -13.81
N TYR A 179 -9.67 21.95 -14.08
CA TYR A 179 -9.00 22.00 -15.37
C TYR A 179 -9.89 21.51 -16.53
N ILE A 180 -10.57 20.37 -16.34
CA ILE A 180 -11.50 19.80 -17.33
C ILE A 180 -12.62 20.80 -17.65
N ASN A 181 -13.24 21.39 -16.63
CA ASN A 181 -14.34 22.34 -16.79
C ASN A 181 -13.88 23.64 -17.47
N LYS A 182 -12.76 24.22 -17.01
CA LYS A 182 -12.18 25.46 -17.56
C LYS A 182 -11.90 25.35 -19.07
N ASN A 183 -11.46 24.18 -19.51
CA ASN A 183 -11.09 23.93 -20.91
C ASN A 183 -12.21 23.24 -21.72
N ASN A 184 -13.39 23.02 -21.14
CA ASN A 184 -14.53 22.33 -21.77
C ASN A 184 -14.16 20.95 -22.36
N LEU A 185 -13.33 20.19 -21.65
CA LEU A 185 -12.90 18.86 -22.10
C LEU A 185 -14.01 17.85 -21.84
N ASN A 186 -14.37 17.05 -22.86
CA ASN A 186 -15.45 16.05 -22.76
C ASN A 186 -15.19 14.78 -23.60
N GLN A 187 -14.01 14.66 -24.19
CA GLN A 187 -13.60 13.53 -25.03
C GLN A 187 -12.08 13.42 -25.07
N GLY A 188 -11.58 12.26 -25.51
CA GLY A 188 -10.16 11.96 -25.62
C GLY A 188 -9.77 10.75 -24.79
N THR A 189 -8.51 10.38 -24.90
CA THR A 189 -7.90 9.25 -24.19
C THR A 189 -7.17 9.72 -22.94
N PHE A 190 -7.55 9.18 -21.78
CA PHE A 190 -6.92 9.44 -20.49
C PHE A 190 -6.13 8.22 -20.02
N LEU A 191 -4.93 8.47 -19.47
CA LEU A 191 -4.23 7.53 -18.60
C LEU A 191 -4.31 8.05 -17.16
N ASP A 192 -4.92 7.27 -16.28
CA ASP A 192 -4.79 7.43 -14.82
C ASP A 192 -3.57 6.63 -14.35
N LEU A 193 -2.47 7.34 -14.06
CA LEU A 193 -1.16 6.79 -13.79
C LEU A 193 -0.91 6.65 -12.28
N GLY A 194 -0.67 5.42 -11.82
CA GLY A 194 -0.67 5.12 -10.38
C GLY A 194 -2.08 5.22 -9.81
N THR A 195 -3.04 4.56 -10.48
CA THR A 195 -4.48 4.74 -10.27
C THR A 195 -4.97 4.37 -8.87
N GLY A 196 -4.19 3.58 -8.11
CA GLY A 196 -4.60 3.07 -6.81
C GLY A 196 -5.94 2.35 -6.88
N ALA A 197 -6.95 2.86 -6.16
CA ALA A 197 -8.30 2.31 -6.12
C ALA A 197 -9.09 2.41 -7.45
N GLY A 198 -8.61 3.17 -8.43
CA GLY A 198 -9.32 3.37 -9.69
C GLY A 198 -10.30 4.55 -9.70
N THR A 199 -10.43 5.31 -8.61
CA THR A 199 -11.46 6.36 -8.50
C THR A 199 -11.37 7.39 -9.61
N GLN A 200 -10.18 7.92 -9.87
CA GLN A 200 -10.00 8.98 -10.86
C GLN A 200 -10.37 8.46 -12.25
N ALA A 201 -9.92 7.25 -12.58
CA ALA A 201 -10.29 6.59 -13.82
C ALA A 201 -11.80 6.38 -13.99
N VAL A 202 -12.50 5.94 -12.94
CA VAL A 202 -13.96 5.73 -12.98
C VAL A 202 -14.69 7.05 -13.21
N GLU A 203 -14.32 8.12 -12.49
CA GLU A 203 -14.95 9.43 -12.65
C GLU A 203 -14.67 10.04 -14.02
N LEU A 204 -13.44 9.91 -14.55
CA LEU A 204 -13.12 10.32 -15.92
C LEU A 204 -13.96 9.57 -16.96
N ALA A 205 -14.16 8.26 -16.78
CA ALA A 205 -14.98 7.49 -17.71
C ALA A 205 -16.46 7.91 -17.68
N LYS A 206 -16.99 8.35 -16.52
CA LYS A 206 -18.35 8.94 -16.42
C LYS A 206 -18.46 10.27 -17.16
N LEU A 207 -17.37 11.02 -17.28
CA LEU A 207 -17.31 12.28 -18.03
C LEU A 207 -17.17 12.09 -19.56
N GLY A 208 -17.12 10.84 -20.06
CA GLY A 208 -17.09 10.53 -21.49
C GLY A 208 -15.71 10.25 -22.08
N PHE A 209 -14.66 10.25 -21.26
CA PHE A 209 -13.31 9.91 -21.72
C PHE A 209 -13.13 8.41 -21.93
N THR A 210 -12.25 8.03 -22.85
CA THR A 210 -11.75 6.66 -22.95
C THR A 210 -10.57 6.51 -21.99
N VAL A 211 -10.73 5.69 -20.95
CA VAL A 211 -9.77 5.68 -19.83
C VAL A 211 -9.01 4.36 -19.76
N THR A 212 -7.69 4.47 -19.63
CA THR A 212 -6.80 3.39 -19.17
C THR A 212 -6.30 3.75 -17.78
N ALA A 213 -6.26 2.78 -16.89
CA ALA A 213 -5.85 2.96 -15.51
C ALA A 213 -4.73 1.97 -15.18
N THR A 214 -3.60 2.48 -14.70
CA THR A 214 -2.42 1.65 -14.42
C THR A 214 -1.95 1.79 -12.99
N ASP A 215 -1.59 0.68 -12.37
CA ASP A 215 -0.86 0.64 -11.11
C ASP A 215 0.17 -0.49 -11.15
N LEU A 216 1.25 -0.35 -10.37
CA LEU A 216 2.25 -1.40 -10.18
C LEU A 216 1.64 -2.61 -9.47
N VAL A 217 0.64 -2.39 -8.62
CA VAL A 217 0.05 -3.40 -7.76
C VAL A 217 -1.38 -3.66 -8.20
N LYS A 218 -1.60 -4.78 -8.91
CA LYS A 218 -2.96 -5.15 -9.37
C LYS A 218 -4.02 -5.12 -8.28
N TYR A 219 -3.65 -5.51 -7.06
CA TYR A 219 -4.55 -5.52 -5.91
C TYR A 219 -5.15 -4.12 -5.59
N ALA A 220 -4.44 -3.04 -5.93
CA ALA A 220 -4.91 -1.69 -5.65
C ALA A 220 -6.27 -1.41 -6.32
N PHE A 221 -6.51 -1.92 -7.53
CA PHE A 221 -7.73 -1.66 -8.31
C PHE A 221 -8.61 -2.90 -8.56
N GLU A 222 -8.21 -4.11 -8.14
CA GLU A 222 -8.89 -5.34 -8.55
C GLU A 222 -10.39 -5.36 -8.23
N ASN A 223 -10.76 -4.84 -7.06
CA ASN A 223 -12.16 -4.75 -6.61
C ASN A 223 -12.99 -3.81 -7.48
N THR A 224 -12.37 -2.73 -7.97
CA THR A 224 -13.01 -1.76 -8.86
C THR A 224 -13.11 -2.33 -10.27
N ALA A 225 -12.03 -2.92 -10.78
CA ALA A 225 -12.00 -3.56 -12.10
C ALA A 225 -13.02 -4.70 -12.24
N ALA A 226 -13.33 -5.42 -11.16
CA ALA A 226 -14.38 -6.45 -11.16
C ALA A 226 -15.81 -5.89 -11.30
N LYS A 227 -16.02 -4.58 -11.06
CA LYS A 227 -17.34 -3.92 -11.03
C LYS A 227 -17.54 -2.93 -12.17
N VAL A 228 -16.46 -2.51 -12.84
CA VAL A 228 -16.46 -1.42 -13.82
C VAL A 228 -15.92 -1.94 -15.15
N ASN A 229 -16.72 -1.80 -16.22
CA ASN A 229 -16.38 -2.33 -17.55
C ASN A 229 -15.94 -1.26 -18.57
N ASN A 230 -16.04 0.02 -18.24
CA ASN A 230 -15.73 1.15 -19.13
C ASN A 230 -14.35 1.79 -18.86
N VAL A 231 -13.49 1.11 -18.10
CA VAL A 231 -12.11 1.50 -17.82
C VAL A 231 -11.21 0.30 -18.11
N ASP A 232 -10.12 0.52 -18.83
CA ASP A 232 -9.10 -0.49 -19.12
C ASP A 232 -8.06 -0.52 -17.99
N PHE A 233 -8.25 -1.39 -17.01
CA PHE A 233 -7.36 -1.57 -15.86
C PHE A 233 -6.19 -2.51 -16.18
N ILE A 234 -4.95 -2.05 -16.00
CA ILE A 234 -3.74 -2.79 -16.36
C ILE A 234 -2.73 -2.72 -15.21
N GLU A 235 -2.20 -3.87 -14.81
CA GLU A 235 -1.01 -3.93 -13.96
C GLU A 235 0.23 -3.56 -14.79
N ASP A 236 0.85 -2.42 -14.49
CA ASP A 236 1.98 -1.90 -15.27
C ASP A 236 2.93 -1.10 -14.39
N ASN A 237 4.23 -1.25 -14.65
CA ASN A 237 5.28 -0.48 -13.98
C ASN A 237 5.67 0.69 -14.87
N ILE A 238 5.37 1.93 -14.47
CA ILE A 238 5.72 3.11 -15.28
C ILE A 238 7.21 3.22 -15.60
N LEU A 239 8.10 2.71 -14.74
CA LEU A 239 9.54 2.74 -15.00
C LEU A 239 9.95 1.84 -16.17
N ASP A 240 9.15 0.83 -16.47
CA ASP A 240 9.30 -0.11 -17.59
C ASP A 240 7.94 -0.41 -18.23
N THR A 241 7.23 0.66 -18.63
CA THR A 241 5.85 0.53 -19.11
C THR A 241 5.76 -0.28 -20.40
N ARG A 242 4.80 -1.20 -20.43
CA ARG A 242 4.49 -2.03 -21.60
C ARG A 242 3.42 -1.42 -22.49
N LEU A 243 2.91 -0.25 -22.14
CA LEU A 243 1.94 0.47 -22.94
C LEU A 243 2.53 0.82 -24.31
N ASN A 244 1.77 0.53 -25.35
CA ASN A 244 2.13 0.74 -26.76
C ASN A 244 1.23 1.76 -27.47
N LYS A 245 0.45 2.52 -26.69
CA LYS A 245 -0.46 3.57 -27.17
C LYS A 245 -0.08 4.92 -26.53
N LYS A 246 -0.42 6.00 -27.23
CA LYS A 246 -0.24 7.37 -26.72
C LYS A 246 -1.57 7.97 -26.27
N PHE A 247 -1.53 8.80 -25.23
CA PHE A 247 -2.71 9.41 -24.61
C PHE A 247 -2.79 10.91 -24.88
N ASP A 248 -4.02 11.41 -25.03
CA ASP A 248 -4.30 12.85 -25.07
C ASP A 248 -3.99 13.50 -23.71
N TYR A 249 -4.33 12.79 -22.64
CA TYR A 249 -4.15 13.25 -21.27
C TYR A 249 -3.53 12.15 -20.42
N ILE A 250 -2.55 12.50 -19.59
CA ILE A 250 -2.05 11.67 -18.51
C ILE A 250 -2.31 12.41 -17.21
N PHE A 251 -3.01 11.77 -16.27
CA PHE A 251 -3.15 12.27 -14.91
C PHE A 251 -2.25 11.43 -13.99
N ASP A 252 -1.28 12.09 -13.37
CA ASP A 252 -0.50 11.54 -12.27
C ASP A 252 -0.92 12.25 -10.98
N ARG A 253 -1.55 11.48 -10.08
CA ARG A 253 -1.92 11.94 -8.74
C ARG A 253 -1.05 11.29 -7.67
N GLY A 254 0.23 11.61 -7.70
CA GLY A 254 1.20 11.22 -6.67
C GLY A 254 2.02 9.98 -6.97
N CYS A 255 1.95 9.47 -8.21
CA CYS A 255 2.82 8.40 -8.69
C CYS A 255 4.28 8.88 -8.74
N LEU A 256 4.57 10.03 -9.37
CA LEU A 256 5.93 10.56 -9.48
C LEU A 256 6.66 10.59 -8.13
N HIS A 257 6.07 11.22 -7.11
CA HIS A 257 6.75 11.36 -5.82
C HIS A 257 6.87 10.03 -5.06
N ALA A 258 5.96 9.08 -5.31
CA ALA A 258 6.03 7.75 -4.72
C ALA A 258 7.19 6.91 -5.29
N LEU A 259 7.69 7.23 -6.49
CA LEU A 259 8.82 6.54 -7.12
C LEU A 259 10.17 6.91 -6.50
N GLY A 260 10.28 8.06 -5.81
CA GLY A 260 11.54 8.59 -5.31
C GLY A 260 12.40 9.24 -6.40
N LYS A 261 13.13 10.29 -6.02
CA LYS A 261 13.90 11.16 -6.93
C LYS A 261 14.89 10.43 -7.84
N GLU A 262 15.42 9.30 -7.41
CA GLU A 262 16.32 8.45 -8.21
C GLU A 262 15.67 7.90 -9.50
N ASN A 263 14.34 7.86 -9.56
CA ASN A 263 13.58 7.29 -10.67
C ASN A 263 12.95 8.35 -11.59
N TYR A 264 13.05 9.64 -11.26
CA TYR A 264 12.32 10.71 -11.96
C TYR A 264 12.73 10.83 -13.44
N GLU A 265 14.02 10.70 -13.76
CA GLU A 265 14.51 10.72 -15.14
C GLU A 265 13.90 9.59 -15.99
N THR A 266 13.82 8.39 -15.41
CA THR A 266 13.18 7.24 -16.08
C THR A 266 11.68 7.47 -16.24
N TYR A 267 11.01 7.98 -15.21
CA TYR A 267 9.60 8.36 -15.28
C TYR A 267 9.34 9.34 -16.42
N VAL A 268 10.10 10.44 -16.52
CA VAL A 268 9.92 11.46 -17.56
C VAL A 268 10.06 10.87 -18.95
N ARG A 269 11.10 10.04 -19.17
CA ARG A 269 11.30 9.35 -20.45
C ARG A 269 10.11 8.47 -20.85
N GLN A 270 9.55 7.73 -19.89
CA GLN A 270 8.44 6.83 -20.14
C GLN A 270 7.13 7.60 -20.37
N VAL A 271 6.88 8.65 -19.60
CA VAL A 271 5.72 9.54 -19.81
C VAL A 271 5.77 10.21 -21.19
N LYS A 272 6.93 10.76 -21.60
CA LYS A 272 7.09 11.36 -22.94
C LYS A 272 6.87 10.35 -24.07
N LYS A 273 7.22 9.08 -23.86
CA LYS A 273 6.99 8.00 -24.85
C LYS A 273 5.49 7.73 -25.05
N ILE A 274 4.69 7.81 -23.99
CA ILE A 274 3.25 7.45 -24.00
C ILE A 274 2.32 8.66 -24.01
N LEU A 275 2.83 9.88 -23.97
CA LEU A 275 2.05 11.09 -24.18
C LEU A 275 2.05 11.46 -25.68
N LYS A 276 0.91 11.92 -26.19
CA LYS A 276 0.84 12.51 -27.54
C LYS A 276 1.70 13.78 -27.61
N ASP A 277 2.10 14.16 -28.81
CA ASP A 277 2.98 15.31 -29.01
C ASP A 277 2.27 16.63 -28.63
N ASP A 278 0.94 16.68 -28.81
CA ASP A 278 0.03 17.72 -28.32
C ASP A 278 -0.69 17.36 -27.01
N GLY A 279 -0.29 16.25 -26.38
CA GLY A 279 -0.88 15.73 -25.16
C GLY A 279 -0.51 16.54 -23.93
N ILE A 280 -1.32 16.39 -22.89
CA ILE A 280 -1.20 17.14 -21.64
C ILE A 280 -0.95 16.19 -20.47
N LEU A 281 0.11 16.45 -19.72
CA LEU A 281 0.36 15.82 -18.42
C LEU A 281 -0.18 16.72 -17.31
N LEU A 282 -1.15 16.20 -16.57
CA LEU A 282 -1.74 16.79 -15.38
C LEU A 282 -1.05 16.14 -14.17
N LEU A 283 -0.07 16.82 -13.60
CA LEU A 283 0.81 16.27 -12.56
C LEU A 283 0.50 16.91 -11.21
N LYS A 284 0.03 16.10 -10.26
CA LYS A 284 -0.17 16.51 -8.87
C LYS A 284 0.82 15.78 -7.96
N TYR A 285 1.71 16.51 -7.30
CA TYR A 285 2.82 15.94 -6.54
C TYR A 285 3.06 16.64 -5.20
N ALA A 286 3.70 15.92 -4.27
CA ALA A 286 4.19 16.47 -3.00
C ALA A 286 5.69 16.74 -3.07
N THR A 287 6.13 17.71 -2.27
CA THR A 287 7.55 18.06 -2.07
C THR A 287 7.94 17.79 -0.63
N ASN A 288 9.22 17.98 -0.30
CA ASN A 288 9.71 17.82 1.07
C ASN A 288 9.24 18.93 2.07
N ASP A 289 8.42 19.89 1.62
CA ASP A 289 7.76 20.89 2.47
C ASP A 289 6.72 20.31 3.44
N ASN A 290 6.31 19.06 3.21
CA ASN A 290 5.36 18.35 4.06
C ASN A 290 6.03 17.85 5.36
N LYS A 291 6.48 18.78 6.21
CA LYS A 291 7.27 18.53 7.43
C LYS A 291 6.59 17.65 8.49
N HIS A 292 5.29 17.41 8.36
CA HIS A 292 4.53 16.48 9.20
C HIS A 292 4.79 15.00 8.82
N LEU A 293 5.33 14.75 7.63
CA LEU A 293 5.84 13.43 7.23
C LEU A 293 7.16 13.13 7.94
N THR A 294 7.48 11.84 8.06
CA THR A 294 8.74 11.40 8.67
C THR A 294 9.95 11.82 7.85
N LYS A 295 11.08 12.12 8.51
CA LYS A 295 12.35 12.47 7.84
C LYS A 295 12.80 11.41 6.83
N ASP A 296 12.54 10.14 7.13
CA ASP A 296 12.87 9.03 6.24
C ASP A 296 12.05 9.01 4.95
N VAL A 297 10.81 9.51 4.96
CA VAL A 297 10.03 9.69 3.73
C VAL A 297 10.54 10.91 2.97
N LEU A 298 10.78 12.01 3.68
CA LEU A 298 11.16 13.29 3.06
C LEU A 298 12.48 13.23 2.29
N LYS A 299 13.44 12.35 2.65
CA LYS A 299 14.74 12.24 1.97
C LYS A 299 14.64 11.78 0.51
N TYR A 300 13.54 11.11 0.15
CA TYR A 300 13.27 10.62 -1.20
C TYR A 300 12.65 11.68 -2.11
N TYR A 301 12.20 12.81 -1.55
CA TYR A 301 11.49 13.86 -2.29
C TYR A 301 12.45 15.04 -2.54
N TYR A 302 12.27 15.70 -3.68
CA TYR A 302 12.90 16.98 -3.94
C TYR A 302 12.26 18.10 -3.12
N SER A 303 13.00 19.20 -2.93
CA SER A 303 12.41 20.47 -2.52
C SER A 303 11.47 21.01 -3.61
N GLU A 304 10.68 22.02 -3.27
CA GLU A 304 9.83 22.71 -4.24
C GLU A 304 10.65 23.30 -5.40
N ASP A 305 11.76 23.99 -5.10
CA ASP A 305 12.65 24.57 -6.11
C ASP A 305 13.33 23.49 -6.97
N GLU A 306 13.88 22.44 -6.35
CA GLU A 306 14.54 21.34 -7.07
C GLU A 306 13.58 20.64 -8.03
N LEU A 307 12.35 20.39 -7.59
CA LEU A 307 11.35 19.72 -8.42
C LEU A 307 10.80 20.65 -9.51
N TYR A 308 10.65 21.95 -9.22
CA TYR A 308 10.31 22.94 -10.23
C TYR A 308 11.36 22.98 -11.34
N ASP A 309 12.64 23.12 -11.00
CA ASP A 309 13.75 23.16 -11.97
C ASP A 309 13.81 21.87 -12.80
N PHE A 310 13.60 20.72 -12.16
CA PHE A 310 13.54 19.42 -12.83
C PHE A 310 12.39 19.35 -13.84
N ILE A 311 11.18 19.77 -13.46
CA ILE A 311 10.01 19.77 -14.35
C ILE A 311 10.18 20.78 -15.48
N ASN A 312 10.63 22.00 -15.18
CA ASN A 312 10.84 23.06 -16.17
C ASN A 312 11.93 22.72 -17.20
N SER A 313 12.93 21.92 -16.81
CA SER A 313 13.96 21.43 -17.74
C SER A 313 13.45 20.34 -18.67
N ASN A 314 12.33 19.69 -18.34
CA ASN A 314 11.82 18.52 -19.05
C ASN A 314 10.51 18.77 -19.79
N PHE A 315 9.70 19.74 -19.38
CA PHE A 315 8.39 20.03 -19.96
C PHE A 315 8.18 21.54 -20.09
N ILE A 316 7.29 21.92 -21.02
CA ILE A 316 6.72 23.26 -21.02
C ILE A 316 5.64 23.31 -19.94
N ILE A 317 5.74 24.27 -19.01
CA ILE A 317 4.76 24.49 -17.95
C ILE A 317 3.72 25.50 -18.44
N ASP A 318 2.48 25.07 -18.61
CA ASP A 318 1.35 25.95 -18.98
C ASP A 318 0.70 26.58 -17.74
N GLU A 319 0.54 25.79 -16.68
CA GLU A 319 -0.06 26.22 -15.41
C GLU A 319 0.65 25.50 -14.26
N ILE A 320 0.85 26.20 -13.15
CA ILE A 320 1.34 25.62 -11.91
C ILE A 320 0.71 26.35 -10.72
N LYS A 321 0.21 25.59 -9.74
CA LYS A 321 -0.38 26.16 -8.53
C LYS A 321 -0.12 25.28 -7.31
N THR A 322 0.04 25.92 -6.16
CA THR A 322 -0.01 25.23 -4.86
C THR A 322 -1.46 24.85 -4.55
N THR A 323 -1.64 23.62 -4.07
CA THR A 323 -2.94 23.03 -3.71
C THR A 323 -2.74 22.03 -2.56
N PHE A 324 -3.75 21.19 -2.30
CA PHE A 324 -3.71 20.14 -1.29
C PHE A 324 -4.29 18.84 -1.84
N TYR A 325 -3.79 17.71 -1.35
CA TYR A 325 -4.44 16.42 -1.59
C TYR A 325 -5.71 16.31 -0.75
N GLN A 326 -6.82 15.95 -1.41
CA GLN A 326 -7.93 15.30 -0.73
C GLN A 326 -7.46 13.94 -0.21
N GLN A 327 -7.79 13.65 1.04
CA GLN A 327 -7.34 12.43 1.72
C GLN A 327 -8.46 11.82 2.54
N ASN A 328 -8.39 10.50 2.67
CA ASN A 328 -9.26 9.69 3.50
C ASN A 328 -8.55 9.41 4.84
N SER A 329 -8.25 10.50 5.53
CA SER A 329 -7.63 10.47 6.84
C SER A 329 -7.96 11.74 7.62
N ASP A 330 -7.99 11.65 8.94
CA ASP A 330 -8.22 12.81 9.82
C ASP A 330 -6.95 13.68 10.01
N TYR A 331 -5.88 13.40 9.26
CA TYR A 331 -4.63 14.15 9.34
C TYR A 331 -4.70 15.49 8.61
N THR A 332 -3.77 16.38 8.94
CA THR A 332 -3.56 17.63 8.20
C THR A 332 -3.41 17.34 6.70
N PRO A 333 -4.15 18.04 5.82
CA PRO A 333 -4.01 17.89 4.38
C PRO A 333 -2.56 18.11 3.92
N MET A 334 -2.10 17.23 3.05
CA MET A 334 -0.76 17.25 2.48
C MET A 334 -0.70 18.34 1.41
N LYS A 335 0.22 19.29 1.56
CA LYS A 335 0.49 20.34 0.57
C LYS A 335 0.97 19.66 -0.71
N ALA A 336 0.44 20.11 -1.83
CA ALA A 336 0.76 19.59 -3.15
C ALA A 336 0.97 20.73 -4.14
N ILE A 337 1.54 20.40 -5.28
CA ILE A 337 1.58 21.25 -6.46
C ILE A 337 0.81 20.53 -7.55
N PHE A 338 -0.05 21.27 -8.24
CA PHE A 338 -0.72 20.83 -9.46
C PHE A 338 -0.12 21.59 -10.64
N ALA A 339 0.38 20.86 -11.63
CA ALA A 339 1.01 21.41 -12.82
C ALA A 339 0.37 20.84 -14.08
N VAL A 340 0.19 21.69 -15.08
CA VAL A 340 -0.26 21.35 -16.43
C VAL A 340 0.94 21.47 -17.36
N LEU A 341 1.33 20.36 -17.96
CA LEU A 341 2.62 20.19 -18.63
C LEU A 341 2.44 19.67 -20.05
N ARG A 342 3.28 20.14 -20.98
CA ARG A 342 3.37 19.66 -22.37
C ARG A 342 4.79 19.25 -22.74
N ILE A 343 4.91 18.39 -23.74
CA ILE A 343 6.22 18.10 -24.37
C ILE A 343 6.67 19.36 -25.12
N GLY A 344 7.95 19.72 -24.96
CA GLY A 344 8.59 20.84 -25.64
C GLY A 344 9.32 20.47 -26.92
#